data_AF-A0A1V4TPQ7-F1
#
_entry.id   AF-A0A1V4TPQ7-F1
#
_cell.length_a   1.000
_cell.length_b   1.000
_cell.length_c   1.000
_cell.angle_alpha   90.00
_cell.angle_beta   90.00
_cell.angle_gamma   90.00
#
_symmetry.space_group_name_H-M   'P 1'
#
loop_
_entity.id
_entity.type
_entity.pdbx_description
1 polymer ?
#
loop_
_entity_poly.entity_id
_entity_poly.type
_entity_poly.pdbx_seq_one_letter_code
_entity_poly.pdbx_strand_id
1 'polypeptide(L)'
;MNDNEWACGDCRDWRSVRGMSWRVTVSAVSALGWFGFIIAWLFFLADDYSILQNIAVLMLSVVALAIINVSVWLSFAQSMGELKDLSCETGRHGMAKGALALIWLVAMGVWLFWYAGDYSLYQNLAVLLLSIVPVAAVSMLLK
;
A
#
# COMPACT_ATOMS: atom_id res chain seq x y z
N MET A 1 -24.69 -30.73 36.79
CA MET A 1 -23.56 -29.81 36.58
C MET A 1 -23.05 -30.14 35.19
N ASN A 2 -23.13 -29.19 34.26
CA ASN A 2 -22.92 -29.40 32.83
C ASN A 2 -21.58 -28.74 32.44
N ASP A 3 -20.68 -29.51 31.84
CA ASP A 3 -19.24 -29.21 31.78
C ASP A 3 -18.82 -28.41 30.52
N ASN A 4 -19.69 -27.56 29.98
CA ASN A 4 -19.49 -26.98 28.64
C ASN A 4 -19.91 -25.50 28.47
N GLU A 5 -20.04 -24.71 29.55
CA GLU A 5 -20.51 -23.32 29.43
C GLU A 5 -19.44 -22.21 29.49
N TRP A 6 -18.15 -22.50 29.69
CA TRP A 6 -17.15 -21.41 29.80
C TRP A 6 -15.73 -21.80 29.37
N ALA A 7 -15.60 -22.45 28.22
CA ALA A 7 -14.38 -22.31 27.43
C ALA A 7 -14.39 -20.95 26.71
N CYS A 8 -14.34 -19.85 27.46
CA CYS A 8 -13.76 -18.63 26.91
C CYS A 8 -12.29 -18.96 26.63
N GLY A 9 -12.00 -19.40 25.40
CA GLY A 9 -10.63 -19.38 24.89
C GLY A 9 -10.06 -17.99 25.16
N ASP A 10 -8.87 -17.95 25.75
CA ASP A 10 -8.18 -16.74 26.21
C ASP A 10 -8.48 -15.55 25.28
N CYS A 11 -9.19 -14.53 25.77
CA CYS A 11 -9.54 -13.34 24.99
C CYS A 11 -8.32 -12.57 24.45
N ARG A 12 -7.09 -13.01 24.77
CA ARG A 12 -5.82 -12.52 24.25
C ARG A 12 -5.22 -13.35 23.11
N ASP A 13 -5.77 -14.51 22.74
CA ASP A 13 -5.22 -15.33 21.66
C ASP A 13 -5.72 -14.87 20.28
N TRP A 14 -5.14 -13.78 19.77
CA TRP A 14 -5.39 -13.27 18.42
C TRP A 14 -5.04 -14.28 17.31
N ARG A 15 -4.30 -15.35 17.62
CA ARG A 15 -3.98 -16.43 16.65
C ARG A 15 -5.19 -17.31 16.36
N SER A 16 -6.22 -17.29 17.22
CA SER A 16 -7.47 -18.05 17.05
C SER A 16 -8.36 -17.52 15.92
N VAL A 17 -8.12 -16.28 15.44
CA VAL A 17 -8.87 -15.70 14.31
C VAL A 17 -8.46 -16.41 13.02
N ARG A 18 -9.41 -17.13 12.40
CA ARG A 18 -9.19 -17.91 11.17
C ARG A 18 -8.58 -17.03 10.06
N GLY A 19 -7.40 -17.43 9.58
CA GLY A 19 -6.68 -16.71 8.52
C GLY A 19 -5.79 -15.55 9.00
N MET A 20 -5.76 -15.22 10.30
CA MET A 20 -4.90 -14.17 10.86
C MET A 20 -3.42 -14.54 10.75
N SER A 21 -3.06 -15.79 11.06
CA SER A 21 -1.65 -16.28 11.00
C SER A 21 -1.04 -16.14 9.60
N TRP A 22 -1.77 -16.47 8.54
CA TRP A 22 -1.29 -16.34 7.17
C TRP A 22 -1.06 -14.88 6.79
N ARG A 23 -1.98 -13.97 7.15
CA ARG A 23 -1.85 -12.52 6.84
C ARG A 23 -0.63 -11.92 7.50
N VAL A 24 -0.42 -12.22 8.78
CA VAL A 24 0.77 -11.80 9.53
C VAL A 24 2.04 -12.36 8.89
N THR A 25 2.01 -13.62 8.46
CA THR A 25 3.13 -14.25 7.75
C THR A 25 3.43 -13.53 6.44
N VAL A 26 2.42 -13.23 5.61
CA VAL A 26 2.62 -12.50 4.35
C VAL A 26 3.15 -11.08 4.60
N SER A 27 2.64 -10.37 5.60
CA SER A 27 3.17 -9.05 5.96
C SER A 27 4.63 -9.12 6.41
N ALA A 28 5.01 -10.10 7.24
CA ALA A 28 6.38 -10.29 7.68
C ALA A 28 7.32 -10.68 6.53
N VAL A 29 6.92 -11.64 5.69
CA VAL A 29 7.71 -12.10 4.54
C VAL A 29 7.85 -10.99 3.50
N SER A 30 6.78 -10.23 3.21
CA SER A 30 6.85 -9.11 2.27
C SER A 30 7.75 -7.98 2.77
N ALA A 31 7.75 -7.68 4.08
CA ALA A 31 8.67 -6.71 4.67
C ALA A 31 10.13 -7.17 4.56
N LEU A 32 10.42 -8.43 4.90
CA LEU A 32 11.77 -9.00 4.74
C LEU A 32 12.22 -9.02 3.28
N GLY A 33 11.32 -9.41 2.36
CA GLY A 33 11.58 -9.39 0.93
C GLY A 33 11.85 -7.98 0.41
N TRP A 34 11.12 -6.98 0.90
CA TRP A 34 11.33 -5.58 0.55
C TRP A 34 12.68 -5.04 1.07
N PHE A 35 13.09 -5.38 2.30
CA PHE A 35 14.44 -5.07 2.78
C PHE A 35 15.51 -5.72 1.91
N GLY A 36 15.34 -7.00 1.55
CA GLY A 36 16.23 -7.70 0.64
C GLY A 36 16.32 -7.01 -0.72
N PHE A 37 15.19 -6.59 -1.27
CA PHE A 37 15.13 -5.82 -2.52
C PHE A 37 15.88 -4.48 -2.40
N ILE A 38 15.66 -3.70 -1.33
CA ILE A 38 16.35 -2.42 -1.14
C ILE A 38 17.86 -2.62 -1.06
N ILE A 39 18.31 -3.59 -0.26
CA ILE A 39 19.74 -3.87 -0.12
C ILE A 39 20.32 -4.27 -1.47
N ALA A 40 19.66 -5.17 -2.20
CA ALA A 40 20.10 -5.60 -3.52
C ALA A 40 20.14 -4.43 -4.52
N TRP A 41 19.10 -3.59 -4.53
CA TRP A 41 19.03 -2.43 -5.40
C TRP A 41 20.15 -1.43 -5.11
N LEU A 42 20.26 -0.99 -3.86
CA LEU A 42 21.23 0.03 -3.45
C LEU A 42 22.68 -0.44 -3.62
N PHE A 43 22.95 -1.72 -3.41
CA PHE A 43 24.32 -2.24 -3.46
C PHE A 43 24.76 -2.65 -4.86
N PHE A 44 23.87 -3.22 -5.68
CA PHE A 44 24.25 -3.81 -6.96
C PHE A 44 23.81 -3.02 -8.19
N LEU A 45 22.73 -2.24 -8.10
CA LEU A 45 22.13 -1.60 -9.28
C LEU A 45 22.21 -0.06 -9.22
N ALA A 46 22.14 0.53 -8.03
CA ALA A 46 21.92 1.97 -7.90
C ALA A 46 23.00 2.85 -8.55
N ASP A 47 24.24 2.39 -8.63
CA ASP A 47 25.35 3.15 -9.23
C ASP A 47 25.17 3.39 -10.75
N ASP A 48 24.45 2.51 -11.44
CA ASP A 48 24.17 2.64 -12.88
C ASP A 48 23.00 3.61 -13.18
N TYR A 49 22.31 4.10 -12.14
CA TYR A 49 21.13 4.94 -12.27
C TYR A 49 21.36 6.34 -11.69
N SER A 50 20.68 7.32 -12.29
CA SER A 50 20.65 8.68 -11.74
C SER A 50 19.97 8.73 -10.37
N ILE A 51 20.23 9.78 -9.59
CA ILE A 51 19.58 9.99 -8.29
C ILE A 51 18.04 9.96 -8.41
N LEU A 52 17.49 10.57 -9.47
CA LEU A 52 16.04 10.61 -9.69
C LEU A 52 15.47 9.24 -10.02
N GLN A 53 16.17 8.43 -10.81
CA GLN A 53 15.80 7.04 -11.10
C GLN A 53 15.86 6.17 -9.84
N ASN A 54 16.88 6.34 -9.00
CA ASN A 54 16.97 5.64 -7.72
C ASN A 54 15.82 6.00 -6.78
N ILE A 55 15.48 7.30 -6.68
CA ILE A 55 14.30 7.75 -5.93
C ILE A 55 13.02 7.12 -6.49
N ALA A 56 12.88 7.09 -7.83
CA ALA A 56 11.73 6.48 -8.49
C ALA A 56 11.57 5.00 -8.11
N VAL A 57 12.66 4.23 -8.13
CA VAL A 57 12.61 2.80 -7.83
C VAL A 57 12.32 2.55 -6.35
N LEU A 58 12.92 3.31 -5.44
CA LEU A 58 12.59 3.21 -4.02
C LEU A 58 11.11 3.54 -3.77
N MET A 59 10.59 4.59 -4.39
CA MET A 59 9.18 4.97 -4.30
C MET A 59 8.26 3.86 -4.86
N LEU A 60 8.55 3.33 -6.05
CA LEU A 60 7.76 2.26 -6.66
C LEU A 60 7.82 0.96 -5.85
N SER A 61 8.94 0.67 -5.18
CA SER A 61 9.06 -0.49 -4.30
C SER A 61 8.14 -0.41 -3.09
N VAL A 62 7.97 0.79 -2.51
CA VAL A 62 7.03 1.03 -1.40
C VAL A 62 5.60 0.88 -1.89
N VAL A 63 5.28 1.39 -3.08
CA VAL A 63 3.97 1.20 -3.71
C VAL A 63 3.68 -0.29 -3.93
N ALA A 64 4.65 -1.06 -4.42
CA ALA A 64 4.50 -2.51 -4.59
C ALA A 64 4.25 -3.21 -3.25
N LEU A 65 5.01 -2.88 -2.20
CA LEU A 65 4.81 -3.42 -0.85
C LEU A 65 3.41 -3.07 -0.29
N ALA A 66 2.96 -1.83 -0.52
CA ALA A 66 1.64 -1.38 -0.12
C ALA A 66 0.53 -2.14 -0.86
N ILE A 67 0.65 -2.36 -2.17
CA ILE A 67 -0.33 -3.13 -2.95
C ILE A 67 -0.44 -4.57 -2.41
N ILE A 68 0.69 -5.22 -2.13
CA ILE A 68 0.72 -6.57 -1.56
C ILE A 68 -0.02 -6.60 -0.22
N ASN A 69 0.34 -5.71 0.72
CA ASN A 69 -0.26 -5.72 2.04
C ASN A 69 -1.73 -5.29 2.03
N VAL A 70 -2.09 -4.24 1.28
CA VAL A 70 -3.48 -3.80 1.14
C VAL A 70 -4.35 -4.92 0.57
N SER A 71 -3.90 -5.63 -0.47
CA SER A 71 -4.69 -6.74 -1.05
C SER A 71 -4.97 -7.86 -0.04
N VAL A 72 -3.99 -8.21 0.79
CA VAL A 72 -4.13 -9.22 1.85
C VAL A 72 -5.14 -8.77 2.90
N TRP A 73 -5.05 -7.53 3.37
CA TRP A 73 -5.87 -7.03 4.48
C TRP A 73 -7.26 -6.57 4.07
N LEU A 74 -7.44 -6.08 2.84
CA LEU A 74 -8.71 -5.60 2.32
C LEU A 74 -9.78 -6.71 2.31
N SER A 75 -9.41 -7.93 1.89
CA SER A 75 -10.36 -9.05 1.89
C SER A 75 -10.86 -9.40 3.30
N PHE A 76 -10.10 -9.10 4.35
CA PHE A 76 -10.54 -9.32 5.73
C PHE A 76 -11.39 -8.21 6.29
N ALA A 77 -11.01 -6.97 6.00
CA ALA A 77 -11.84 -5.82 6.31
C ALA A 77 -13.25 -6.01 5.73
N GLN A 78 -13.36 -6.49 4.49
CA GLN A 78 -14.64 -6.83 3.88
C GLN A 78 -15.37 -7.97 4.62
N SER A 79 -14.68 -9.06 4.96
CA SER A 79 -15.30 -10.18 5.69
C SER A 79 -15.77 -9.83 7.11
N MET A 80 -15.12 -8.87 7.77
CA MET A 80 -15.53 -8.39 9.10
C MET A 80 -16.68 -7.38 9.03
N GLY A 81 -16.76 -6.60 7.95
CA GLY A 81 -17.84 -5.62 7.72
C GLY A 81 -19.23 -6.23 7.52
N GLU A 82 -19.32 -7.53 7.25
CA GLU A 82 -20.59 -8.26 7.18
C GLU A 82 -21.21 -8.54 8.58
N LEU A 83 -20.45 -8.37 9.68
CA LEU A 83 -21.03 -8.29 11.02
C LEU A 83 -21.67 -6.91 11.22
N LYS A 84 -22.99 -6.88 11.00
CA LYS A 84 -23.92 -5.74 10.98
C LYS A 84 -23.78 -4.64 12.05
N ASP A 85 -23.08 -4.90 13.16
CA ASP A 85 -23.00 -3.98 14.31
C ASP A 85 -21.76 -3.07 14.31
N LEU A 86 -20.79 -3.33 13.43
CA LEU A 86 -19.59 -2.49 13.23
C LEU A 86 -19.56 -1.90 11.82
N SER A 87 -20.73 -1.57 11.27
CA SER A 87 -20.89 -0.83 10.01
C SER A 87 -20.31 0.59 10.16
N CYS A 88 -18.99 0.70 10.27
CA CYS A 88 -18.28 1.82 9.70
C CYS A 88 -18.57 1.70 8.21
N GLU A 89 -19.34 2.63 7.63
CA GLU A 89 -19.49 2.75 6.18
C GLU A 89 -18.09 2.81 5.58
N THR A 90 -17.51 1.66 5.26
CA THR A 90 -16.36 1.57 4.38
C THR A 90 -16.95 1.80 3.00
N GLY A 91 -17.33 3.06 2.76
CA GLY A 91 -17.91 3.48 1.51
C GLY A 91 -16.94 3.08 0.41
N ARG A 92 -17.48 2.52 -0.68
CA ARG A 92 -16.77 2.19 -1.92
C ARG A 92 -15.79 3.30 -2.37
N HIS A 93 -16.09 4.52 -1.94
CA HIS A 93 -15.35 5.77 -2.10
C HIS A 93 -13.97 5.80 -1.42
N GLY A 94 -13.81 5.27 -0.20
CA GLY A 94 -12.52 5.25 0.49
C GLY A 94 -11.49 4.38 -0.23
N MET A 95 -11.94 3.21 -0.71
CA MET A 95 -11.12 2.32 -1.53
C MET A 95 -10.76 2.96 -2.89
N ALA A 96 -11.72 3.64 -3.54
CA ALA A 96 -11.47 4.32 -4.81
C ALA A 96 -10.45 5.46 -4.67
N LYS A 97 -10.51 6.26 -3.60
CA LYS A 97 -9.54 7.33 -3.31
C LYS A 97 -8.15 6.76 -3.03
N GLY A 98 -8.05 5.67 -2.26
CA GLY A 98 -6.79 4.97 -2.02
C GLY A 98 -6.17 4.41 -3.31
N ALA A 99 -6.98 3.77 -4.16
CA ALA A 99 -6.53 3.26 -5.45
C ALA A 99 -6.05 4.39 -6.38
N LEU A 100 -6.79 5.50 -6.43
CA LEU A 100 -6.39 6.68 -7.21
C LEU A 100 -5.03 7.24 -6.75
N ALA A 101 -4.79 7.31 -5.43
CA ALA A 101 -3.51 7.73 -4.89
C ALA A 101 -2.37 6.79 -5.29
N LEU A 102 -2.59 5.46 -5.25
CA LEU A 102 -1.59 4.49 -5.69
C LEU A 102 -1.30 4.61 -7.19
N ILE A 103 -2.32 4.78 -8.03
CA ILE A 103 -2.16 5.00 -9.48
C ILE A 103 -1.33 6.26 -9.75
N TRP A 104 -1.63 7.35 -9.04
CA TRP A 104 -0.85 8.58 -9.15
C TRP A 104 0.61 8.40 -8.72
N LEU A 105 0.87 7.68 -7.63
CA LEU A 105 2.24 7.35 -7.21
C LEU A 105 2.97 6.51 -8.27
N VAL A 106 2.31 5.54 -8.90
CA VAL A 106 2.91 4.79 -10.01
C VAL A 106 3.24 5.72 -11.17
N ALA A 107 2.32 6.60 -11.57
CA ALA A 107 2.54 7.57 -12.63
C ALA A 107 3.74 8.48 -12.34
N MET A 108 3.86 8.98 -11.10
CA MET A 108 5.00 9.79 -10.67
C MET A 108 6.32 9.01 -10.64
N GLY A 109 6.29 7.74 -10.22
CA GLY A 109 7.48 6.88 -10.28
C GLY A 109 7.94 6.64 -11.72
N VAL A 110 7.01 6.37 -12.63
CA VAL A 110 7.31 6.23 -14.07
C VAL A 110 7.87 7.54 -14.64
N TRP A 111 7.29 8.69 -14.28
CA TRP A 111 7.82 9.99 -14.68
C TRP A 111 9.26 10.19 -14.20
N LEU A 112 9.52 9.95 -12.91
CA LEU A 112 10.84 10.13 -12.31
C LEU A 112 11.90 9.22 -12.95
N PHE A 113 11.53 8.01 -13.34
CA PHE A 113 12.47 7.06 -13.91
C PHE A 113 12.85 7.36 -15.36
N TRP A 114 11.86 7.72 -16.19
CA TRP A 114 12.05 7.83 -17.64
C TRP A 114 12.26 9.25 -18.14
N TYR A 115 11.69 10.25 -17.48
CA TYR A 115 11.58 11.60 -18.03
C TYR A 115 12.29 12.65 -17.18
N ALA A 116 12.27 12.51 -15.85
CA ALA A 116 12.71 13.59 -14.95
C ALA A 116 14.19 14.01 -15.11
N GLY A 117 15.05 13.15 -15.66
CA GLY A 117 16.45 13.45 -15.92
C GLY A 117 16.66 14.58 -16.95
N ASP A 118 15.72 14.76 -17.88
CA ASP A 118 15.81 15.78 -18.94
C ASP A 118 15.30 17.16 -18.49
N TYR A 119 14.79 17.26 -17.26
CA TYR A 119 14.15 18.45 -16.73
C TYR A 119 14.88 18.99 -15.50
N SER A 120 14.87 20.32 -15.37
CA SER A 120 15.33 20.97 -14.14
C SER A 120 14.46 20.60 -12.94
N LEU A 121 14.99 20.81 -11.73
CA LEU A 121 14.22 20.62 -10.50
C LEU A 121 12.90 21.40 -10.51
N TYR A 122 12.91 22.66 -10.96
CA TYR A 122 11.70 23.48 -11.03
C TYR A 122 10.66 22.94 -12.01
N GLN A 123 11.10 22.40 -13.15
CA GLN A 123 10.20 21.77 -14.12
C GLN A 123 9.60 20.48 -13.57
N ASN A 124 10.40 19.65 -12.91
CA ASN A 124 9.92 18.44 -12.24
C ASN A 124 8.92 18.77 -11.12
N LEU A 125 9.16 19.83 -10.34
CA LEU A 125 8.21 20.33 -9.35
C LEU A 125 6.92 20.84 -9.99
N ALA A 126 7.01 21.56 -11.11
CA ALA A 126 5.83 22.02 -11.83
C ALA A 126 4.97 20.84 -12.33
N VAL A 127 5.60 19.77 -12.84
CA VAL A 127 4.90 18.55 -13.26
C VAL A 127 4.24 17.86 -12.07
N LEU A 128 4.95 17.73 -10.93
CA LEU A 128 4.38 17.18 -9.70
C LEU A 128 3.12 17.96 -9.28
N LEU A 129 3.22 19.30 -9.19
CA LEU A 129 2.09 20.14 -8.79
C LEU A 129 0.93 20.06 -9.78
N LEU A 130 1.22 20.08 -11.08
CA LEU A 130 0.21 19.98 -12.13
C LEU A 130 -0.51 18.62 -12.10
N SER A 131 0.21 17.54 -11.82
CA SER A 131 -0.34 16.18 -11.77
C SER A 131 -1.36 15.97 -10.63
N ILE A 132 -1.34 16.80 -9.59
CA ILE A 132 -2.29 16.75 -8.48
C ILE A 132 -3.67 17.24 -8.94
N VAL A 133 -3.74 18.15 -9.91
CA VAL A 133 -5.00 18.72 -10.41
C VAL A 133 -5.99 17.66 -10.90
N PRO A 134 -5.64 16.74 -11.83
CA PRO A 134 -6.57 15.69 -12.26
C PRO A 134 -6.93 14.72 -11.12
N VAL A 135 -5.99 14.42 -10.21
CA VAL A 135 -6.26 13.56 -9.04
C VAL A 135 -7.27 14.20 -8.11
N ALA A 136 -7.10 15.49 -7.80
CA ALA A 136 -8.03 16.25 -6.98
C ALA A 136 -9.42 16.33 -7.64
N ALA A 137 -9.47 16.60 -8.95
CA ALA A 137 -10.71 16.62 -9.70
C ALA A 137 -11.46 15.29 -9.64
N VAL A 138 -10.77 14.16 -9.90
CA VAL A 138 -11.37 12.82 -9.79
C VAL A 138 -11.78 12.52 -8.34
N SER A 139 -10.95 12.88 -7.36
CA SER A 139 -11.26 12.67 -5.94
C SER A 139 -12.48 13.47 -5.47
N MET A 140 -12.74 14.66 -6.03
CA MET A 140 -13.95 15.44 -5.76
C MET A 140 -15.20 14.85 -6.42
N LEU A 141 -15.05 14.22 -7.59
CA LEU A 141 -16.13 13.51 -8.28
C LEU A 141 -16.50 12.20 -7.58
N LEU A 142 -15.53 11.55 -6.95
CA LEU A 142 -15.74 10.47 -5.98
C LEU A 142 -16.30 11.05 -4.67
N LYS A 143 -17.53 11.57 -4.71
CA LYS A 143 -18.33 11.91 -3.51
C LYS A 143 -18.48 10.69 -2.64
#